data_AF-A0A9E0IKR4-F1
#
_entry.id   AF-A0A9E0IKR4-F1
#
_cell.length_a   1.000
_cell.length_b   1.000
_cell.length_c   1.000
_cell.angle_alpha   90.00
_cell.angle_beta   90.00
_cell.angle_gamma   90.00
#
_symmetry.space_group_name_H-M   'P 1'
#
loop_
_entity.id
_entity.type
_entity.pdbx_description
1 polymer ?
#
loop_
_entity_poly.entity_id
_entity_poly.type
_entity_poly.pdbx_seq_one_letter_code
_entity_poly.pdbx_strand_id
1 'polypeptide(L)'
;MPTASSPRHRPRPGVLGRWRRGARSLMLALVLPALACGGSQKPKKTSNESTITLGKARDAARTGDVEKADRLYETSYQQKARYGTLQEHVDFLISSARFDRAVQLARGFFESESADPRGFELYARALLAAGQAREALDVADQLVQLEDTNPRGHGLRGRALLLLGRADEGIEELQRAVAIDGKSPELLLALGEALLKVNRIDEASLRLRSATRQAPENARAAALLGAALREQGEIEESRQFLDKAIEIDPTDGRAYFELGILFNKLSQQGDPAAKADLAAQAEAALAKAVEFGGDDSTFWYAYGEISRLNKKIDQAATAYRRAVDLKPPHPKAPGKLAMVLMEANRYDEAEVLLTAQLRNDPSNGQNYYYLGAVYAHVRKFKLAIDAYEKFLQLAAKDDRERPRVKKAIEELKRRL
;
A
#
# COMPACT_ATOMS: atom_id res chain seq x y z
N MET A 1 -19.90 -56.22 0.02
CA MET A 1 -19.00 -57.38 0.17
C MET A 1 -19.20 -58.25 -1.06
N PRO A 2 -18.18 -58.73 -1.79
CA PRO A 2 -16.86 -59.17 -1.32
C PRO A 2 -15.66 -58.49 -2.02
N THR A 3 -14.49 -59.04 -1.71
CA THR A 3 -13.08 -58.67 -1.86
C THR A 3 -12.45 -58.82 -3.25
N ALA A 4 -11.41 -58.04 -3.54
CA ALA A 4 -10.36 -58.32 -4.54
C ALA A 4 -9.01 -57.80 -4.01
N SER A 5 -8.14 -58.67 -3.47
CA SER A 5 -7.02 -59.35 -4.16
C SER A 5 -5.88 -58.42 -4.61
N SER A 6 -4.79 -58.46 -3.86
CA SER A 6 -3.45 -57.95 -4.22
C SER A 6 -2.82 -58.81 -5.34
N PRO A 7 -1.77 -58.35 -6.04
CA PRO A 7 -0.48 -58.97 -5.71
C PRO A 7 0.75 -58.04 -5.74
N ARG A 8 1.76 -58.52 -5.01
CA ARG A 8 3.11 -58.01 -4.80
C ARG A 8 3.98 -58.12 -6.07
N HIS A 9 4.93 -57.20 -6.24
CA HIS A 9 6.30 -57.55 -6.65
C HIS A 9 7.32 -56.48 -6.20
N ARG A 10 8.38 -56.95 -5.54
CA ARG A 10 9.71 -56.34 -5.30
C ARG A 10 10.74 -57.33 -5.91
N PRO A 11 12.06 -57.06 -5.96
CA PRO A 11 12.85 -55.84 -6.26
C PRO A 11 14.10 -56.10 -7.15
N ARG A 12 14.96 -55.06 -7.34
CA ARG A 12 16.44 -55.02 -7.66
C ARG A 12 16.88 -54.95 -9.15
N PRO A 13 18.17 -54.62 -9.47
CA PRO A 13 19.13 -53.63 -8.91
C PRO A 13 20.00 -52.86 -9.98
N GLY A 14 20.82 -51.88 -9.54
CA GLY A 14 22.02 -51.37 -10.26
C GLY A 14 21.74 -50.39 -11.41
N VAL A 15 22.48 -49.30 -11.63
CA VAL A 15 23.91 -49.26 -11.98
C VAL A 15 24.53 -47.92 -11.57
N LEU A 16 25.74 -48.01 -11.00
CA LEU A 16 26.69 -46.94 -10.75
C LEU A 16 27.20 -46.29 -12.05
N GLY A 17 27.31 -44.97 -12.07
CA GLY A 17 28.02 -44.21 -13.10
C GLY A 17 28.81 -43.06 -12.51
N ARG A 18 30.04 -43.33 -12.05
CA ARG A 18 31.07 -42.34 -11.73
C ARG A 18 31.45 -41.55 -13.00
N TRP A 19 31.64 -40.23 -12.86
CA TRP A 19 32.67 -39.53 -13.65
C TRP A 19 33.54 -38.66 -12.76
N ARG A 20 34.85 -38.87 -12.92
CA ARG A 20 35.97 -38.26 -12.21
C ARG A 20 36.37 -36.94 -12.86
N ARG A 21 36.90 -36.06 -12.00
CA ARG A 21 38.08 -35.18 -12.16
C ARG A 21 38.54 -34.84 -13.59
N GLY A 22 38.57 -33.55 -13.87
CA GLY A 22 39.42 -32.93 -14.87
C GLY A 22 40.03 -31.65 -14.31
N ALA A 23 41.10 -31.78 -13.53
CA ALA A 23 42.02 -30.68 -13.26
C ALA A 23 42.80 -30.38 -14.55
N ARG A 24 42.83 -29.13 -14.99
CA ARG A 24 43.86 -28.62 -15.89
C ARG A 24 44.46 -27.35 -15.32
N SER A 25 45.69 -27.53 -14.86
CA SER A 25 46.69 -26.53 -14.56
C SER A 25 46.93 -25.60 -15.75
N LEU A 26 47.12 -24.31 -15.48
CA LEU A 26 47.94 -23.44 -16.32
C LEU A 26 48.76 -22.55 -15.38
N MET A 27 50.06 -22.83 -15.33
CA MET A 27 51.08 -22.06 -14.65
C MET A 27 51.44 -20.79 -15.43
N LEU A 28 51.69 -19.73 -14.66
CA LEU A 28 52.68 -18.65 -14.79
C LEU A 28 52.91 -17.96 -16.15
N ALA A 29 52.73 -16.64 -16.12
CA ALA A 29 53.78 -15.70 -16.51
C ALA A 29 53.86 -14.57 -15.47
N LEU A 30 54.96 -14.58 -14.71
CA LEU A 30 55.41 -13.53 -13.80
C LEU A 30 56.06 -12.41 -14.64
N VAL A 31 55.66 -11.16 -14.40
CA VAL A 31 56.51 -9.99 -14.65
C VAL A 31 56.46 -9.13 -13.39
N LEU A 32 57.55 -9.14 -12.62
CA LEU A 32 57.84 -8.14 -11.59
C LEU A 32 58.41 -6.89 -12.27
N PRO A 33 58.31 -5.72 -11.62
CA PRO A 33 59.58 -5.15 -11.16
C PRO A 33 59.56 -4.66 -9.70
N ALA A 34 60.69 -4.99 -9.06
CA ALA A 34 61.48 -4.25 -8.09
C ALA A 34 60.81 -3.28 -7.09
N LEU A 35 61.08 -3.58 -5.82
CA LEU A 35 60.94 -2.74 -4.65
C LEU A 35 61.54 -1.33 -4.84
N ALA A 36 60.78 -0.32 -4.44
CA ALA A 36 61.32 0.85 -3.76
C ALA A 36 60.77 0.85 -2.33
N CYS A 37 61.66 0.61 -1.36
CA CYS A 37 61.40 0.80 0.05
C CYS A 37 61.10 2.28 0.36
N GLY A 38 60.11 2.54 1.22
CA GLY A 38 60.02 3.82 1.93
C GLY A 38 58.61 4.19 2.31
N GLY A 39 58.29 4.10 3.61
CA GLY A 39 57.13 4.78 4.18
C GLY A 39 56.04 3.86 4.68
N SER A 40 56.23 3.35 5.89
CA SER A 40 55.16 2.90 6.77
C SER A 40 54.12 4.00 6.97
N GLN A 41 52.99 3.96 6.26
CA GLN A 41 51.78 4.66 6.63
C GLN A 41 50.59 3.69 6.67
N LYS A 42 50.05 3.54 7.88
CA LYS A 42 48.86 2.74 8.22
C LYS A 42 47.66 3.09 7.32
N PRO A 43 46.81 2.14 6.91
CA PRO A 43 45.59 2.45 6.16
C PRO A 43 44.53 3.00 7.13
N LYS A 44 44.49 4.33 7.28
CA LYS A 44 43.47 5.04 8.08
C LYS A 44 42.48 5.87 7.25
N LYS A 45 42.62 5.95 5.91
CA LYS A 45 41.84 6.87 5.06
C LYS A 45 40.44 6.37 4.65
N THR A 46 40.23 5.07 4.44
CA THR A 46 38.96 4.52 3.92
C THR A 46 37.75 4.73 4.85
N SER A 47 37.95 4.71 6.16
CA SER A 47 36.86 4.87 7.12
C SER A 47 36.35 6.32 7.21
N ASN A 48 37.22 7.31 6.96
CA ASN A 48 36.83 8.72 7.00
C ASN A 48 36.11 9.11 5.70
N GLU A 49 36.59 8.61 4.56
CA GLU A 49 35.98 8.83 3.24
C GLU A 49 34.56 8.25 3.15
N SER A 50 34.33 7.01 3.61
CA SER A 50 32.98 6.41 3.63
C SER A 50 31.97 7.23 4.43
N THR A 51 32.40 7.77 5.58
CA THR A 51 31.55 8.58 6.46
C THR A 51 31.20 9.93 5.82
N ILE A 52 32.17 10.57 5.15
CA ILE A 52 31.95 11.82 4.40
C ILE A 52 30.99 11.57 3.23
N THR A 53 31.19 10.48 2.47
CA THR A 53 30.31 10.11 1.35
C THR A 53 28.88 9.85 1.82
N LEU A 54 28.70 9.15 2.95
CA LEU A 54 27.38 8.91 3.54
C LEU A 54 26.68 10.21 3.93
N GLY A 55 27.41 11.17 4.51
CA GLY A 55 26.88 12.50 4.80
C GLY A 55 26.35 13.20 3.54
N LYS A 56 27.12 13.18 2.46
CA LYS A 56 26.71 13.73 1.15
C LYS A 56 25.49 13.00 0.57
N ALA A 57 25.38 11.68 0.76
CA ALA A 57 24.23 10.90 0.32
C ALA A 57 22.95 11.35 1.03
N ARG A 58 23.02 11.52 2.36
CA ARG A 58 21.90 12.00 3.19
C ARG A 58 21.50 13.43 2.84
N ASP A 59 22.45 14.31 2.56
CA ASP A 59 22.15 15.69 2.12
C ASP A 59 21.48 15.70 0.75
N ALA A 60 21.98 14.90 -0.21
CA ALA A 60 21.34 14.75 -1.52
C ALA A 60 19.90 14.22 -1.39
N ALA A 61 19.69 13.22 -0.53
CA ALA A 61 18.37 12.67 -0.21
C ALA A 61 17.44 13.74 0.36
N ARG A 62 17.92 14.55 1.32
CA ARG A 62 17.15 15.65 1.92
C ARG A 62 16.76 16.72 0.89
N THR A 63 17.61 16.96 -0.10
CA THR A 63 17.32 17.90 -1.20
C THR A 63 16.48 17.30 -2.34
N GLY A 64 16.10 16.02 -2.26
CA GLY A 64 15.32 15.34 -3.29
C GLY A 64 16.09 14.92 -4.55
N ASP A 65 17.43 14.97 -4.54
CA ASP A 65 18.26 14.55 -5.68
C ASP A 65 18.47 13.03 -5.61
N VAL A 66 17.45 12.29 -6.08
CA VAL A 66 17.36 10.83 -5.92
C VAL A 66 18.52 10.08 -6.58
N GLU A 67 18.86 10.46 -7.81
CA GLU A 67 19.93 9.79 -8.58
C GLU A 67 21.32 10.07 -8.00
N LYS A 68 21.55 11.26 -7.44
CA LYS A 68 22.80 11.56 -6.75
C LYS A 68 22.86 10.83 -5.40
N ALA A 69 21.77 10.81 -4.64
CA ALA A 69 21.70 10.09 -3.38
C ALA A 69 21.97 8.59 -3.57
N ASP A 70 21.31 7.94 -4.53
CA ASP A 70 21.51 6.51 -4.85
C ASP A 70 22.99 6.20 -5.15
N ARG A 71 23.61 6.97 -6.04
CA ARG A 71 25.04 6.82 -6.38
C ARG A 71 25.97 7.03 -5.18
N LEU A 72 25.68 8.00 -4.32
CA LEU A 72 26.50 8.30 -3.15
C LEU A 72 26.36 7.24 -2.05
N TYR A 73 25.16 6.70 -1.83
CA TYR A 73 24.97 5.56 -0.93
C TYR A 73 25.74 4.34 -1.41
N GLU A 74 25.60 3.99 -2.70
CA GLU A 74 26.34 2.89 -3.33
C GLU A 74 27.86 3.08 -3.17
N THR A 75 28.36 4.28 -3.45
CA THR A 75 29.79 4.62 -3.28
C THR A 75 30.23 4.48 -1.83
N SER A 76 29.42 4.94 -0.87
CA SER A 76 29.74 4.84 0.56
C SER A 76 29.82 3.37 1.02
N TYR A 77 28.90 2.54 0.53
CA TYR A 77 28.88 1.10 0.80
C TYR A 77 30.09 0.38 0.17
N GLN A 78 30.47 0.73 -1.07
CA GLN A 78 31.66 0.17 -1.72
C GLN A 78 32.97 0.59 -1.03
N GLN A 79 33.04 1.81 -0.50
CA GLN A 79 34.18 2.28 0.31
C GLN A 79 34.28 1.51 1.63
N LYS A 80 33.14 1.13 2.22
CA LYS A 80 33.09 0.31 3.44
C LYS A 80 31.73 -0.38 3.59
N ALA A 81 31.70 -1.68 3.34
CA ALA A 81 30.48 -2.49 3.48
C ALA A 81 30.00 -2.47 4.94
N ARG A 82 28.90 -1.77 5.19
CA ARG A 82 28.24 -1.67 6.50
C ARG A 82 26.76 -1.92 6.30
N TYR A 83 26.22 -2.88 7.06
CA TYR A 83 24.79 -3.17 7.03
C TYR A 83 23.94 -1.91 7.29
N GLY A 84 24.33 -1.05 8.23
CA GLY A 84 23.59 0.21 8.48
C GLY A 84 23.51 1.13 7.26
N THR A 85 24.58 1.24 6.48
CA THR A 85 24.58 2.02 5.23
C THR A 85 23.66 1.40 4.17
N LEU A 86 23.70 0.07 4.04
CA LEU A 86 22.81 -0.66 3.14
C LEU A 86 21.34 -0.50 3.55
N GLN A 87 21.04 -0.63 4.84
CA GLN A 87 19.70 -0.48 5.39
C GLN A 87 19.17 0.94 5.12
N GLU A 88 19.94 1.97 5.42
CA GLU A 88 19.59 3.37 5.13
C GLU A 88 19.36 3.60 3.62
N HIS A 89 20.18 2.99 2.77
CA HIS A 89 20.04 3.11 1.31
C HIS A 89 18.75 2.45 0.81
N VAL A 90 18.43 1.24 1.27
CA VAL A 90 17.17 0.56 0.94
C VAL A 90 15.97 1.35 1.45
N ASP A 91 16.03 1.87 2.68
CA ASP A 91 14.97 2.72 3.25
C ASP A 91 14.75 3.99 2.43
N PHE A 92 15.84 4.64 2.01
CA PHE A 92 15.79 5.79 1.12
C PHE A 92 15.13 5.44 -0.23
N LEU A 93 15.53 4.32 -0.86
CA LEU A 93 14.96 3.89 -2.14
C LEU A 93 13.46 3.58 -2.01
N ILE A 94 13.04 2.93 -0.92
CA ILE A 94 11.62 2.68 -0.62
C ILE A 94 10.87 4.01 -0.48
N SER A 95 11.39 4.95 0.32
CA SER A 95 10.76 6.28 0.52
C SER A 95 10.70 7.11 -0.77
N SER A 96 11.60 6.86 -1.72
CA SER A 96 11.65 7.51 -3.03
C SER A 96 10.90 6.73 -4.12
N ALA A 97 10.09 5.73 -3.74
CA ALA A 97 9.33 4.85 -4.63
C ALA A 97 10.17 4.09 -5.68
N ARG A 98 11.45 3.83 -5.39
CA ARG A 98 12.39 3.05 -6.22
C ARG A 98 12.42 1.58 -5.79
N PHE A 99 11.24 0.96 -5.80
CA PHE A 99 11.03 -0.38 -5.23
C PHE A 99 11.89 -1.46 -5.89
N ASP A 100 11.97 -1.50 -7.22
CA ASP A 100 12.76 -2.51 -7.94
C ASP A 100 14.24 -2.46 -7.56
N ARG A 101 14.79 -1.25 -7.41
CA ARG A 101 16.19 -1.05 -7.01
C ARG A 101 16.41 -1.44 -5.55
N ALA A 102 15.47 -1.11 -4.66
CA ALA A 102 15.49 -1.51 -3.25
C ALA A 102 15.49 -3.04 -3.11
N VAL A 103 14.62 -3.73 -3.86
CA VAL A 103 14.51 -5.19 -3.92
C VAL A 103 15.80 -5.81 -4.43
N GLN A 104 16.36 -5.30 -5.53
CA GLN A 104 17.62 -5.81 -6.09
C GLN A 104 18.78 -5.71 -5.09
N LEU A 105 18.91 -4.56 -4.41
CA LEU A 105 19.98 -4.32 -3.47
C LEU A 105 19.85 -5.18 -2.21
N ALA A 106 18.64 -5.27 -1.65
CA ALA A 106 18.36 -6.11 -0.48
C ALA A 106 18.57 -7.61 -0.79
N ARG A 107 18.16 -8.06 -1.99
CA ARG A 107 18.37 -9.42 -2.47
C ARG A 107 19.87 -9.77 -2.54
N GLY A 108 20.70 -8.86 -3.06
CA GLY A 108 22.14 -9.08 -3.16
C GLY A 108 22.80 -9.38 -1.82
N PHE A 109 22.42 -8.64 -0.77
CA PHE A 109 22.91 -8.89 0.59
C PHE A 109 22.35 -10.19 1.19
N PHE A 110 21.06 -10.45 1.00
CA PHE A 110 20.41 -11.69 1.40
C PHE A 110 21.10 -12.93 0.79
N GLU A 111 21.46 -12.89 -0.50
CA GLU A 111 22.12 -14.00 -1.19
C GLU A 111 23.60 -14.15 -0.76
N SER A 112 24.31 -13.06 -0.48
CA SER A 112 25.71 -13.11 -0.03
C SER A 112 25.87 -13.58 1.41
N GLU A 113 24.93 -13.24 2.29
CA GLU A 113 24.97 -13.51 3.73
C GLU A 113 23.73 -14.32 4.16
N SER A 114 23.48 -15.44 3.48
CA SER A 114 22.26 -16.27 3.62
C SER A 114 21.97 -16.85 5.02
N ALA A 115 22.87 -16.67 5.99
CA ALA A 115 22.68 -17.04 7.39
C ALA A 115 22.40 -15.85 8.32
N ASP A 116 22.46 -14.60 7.82
CA ASP A 116 22.21 -13.39 8.60
C ASP A 116 20.71 -13.03 8.58
N PRO A 117 20.00 -13.09 9.73
CA PRO A 117 18.58 -12.74 9.83
C PRO A 117 18.24 -11.35 9.27
N ARG A 118 19.19 -10.41 9.34
CA ARG A 118 19.03 -9.05 8.84
C ARG A 118 18.87 -8.99 7.32
N GLY A 119 19.46 -9.94 6.60
CA GLY A 119 19.30 -10.04 5.14
C GLY A 119 17.89 -10.45 4.75
N PHE A 120 17.32 -11.45 5.44
CA PHE A 120 15.93 -11.85 5.26
C PHE A 120 14.99 -10.69 5.58
N GLU A 121 15.21 -10.00 6.70
CA GLU A 121 14.40 -8.86 7.12
C GLU A 121 14.40 -7.75 6.07
N LEU A 122 15.60 -7.34 5.63
CA LEU A 122 15.75 -6.26 4.67
C LEU A 122 15.11 -6.61 3.32
N TYR A 123 15.28 -7.85 2.86
CA TYR A 123 14.74 -8.31 1.59
C TYR A 123 13.21 -8.45 1.63
N ALA A 124 12.64 -9.10 2.65
CA ALA A 124 11.20 -9.19 2.82
C ALA A 124 10.54 -7.81 2.93
N ARG A 125 11.18 -6.86 3.64
CA ARG A 125 10.69 -5.48 3.74
C ARG A 125 10.67 -4.76 2.39
N ALA A 126 11.71 -4.94 1.56
CA ALA A 126 11.75 -4.38 0.22
C ALA A 126 10.68 -5.00 -0.70
N LEU A 127 10.49 -6.33 -0.63
CA LEU A 127 9.43 -7.04 -1.37
C LEU A 127 8.03 -6.55 -0.97
N LEU A 128 7.78 -6.35 0.32
CA LEU A 128 6.51 -5.78 0.80
C LEU A 128 6.28 -4.37 0.26
N ALA A 129 7.31 -3.53 0.21
CA ALA A 129 7.22 -2.18 -0.36
C ALA A 129 6.94 -2.21 -1.87
N ALA A 130 7.49 -3.20 -2.59
CA ALA A 130 7.22 -3.43 -4.01
C ALA A 130 5.85 -4.09 -4.28
N GLY A 131 5.08 -4.44 -3.24
CA GLY A 131 3.81 -5.18 -3.39
C GLY A 131 3.98 -6.66 -3.75
N GLN A 132 5.21 -7.19 -3.72
CA GLN A 132 5.53 -8.59 -4.01
C GLN A 132 5.25 -9.48 -2.78
N ALA A 133 3.99 -9.49 -2.34
CA ALA A 133 3.58 -10.07 -1.07
C ALA A 133 3.82 -11.60 -0.97
N ARG A 134 3.72 -12.32 -2.09
CA ARG A 134 3.95 -13.77 -2.11
C ARG A 134 5.41 -14.11 -1.82
N GLU A 135 6.34 -13.46 -2.51
CA GLU A 135 7.78 -13.65 -2.31
C GLU A 135 8.19 -13.16 -0.91
N ALA A 136 7.62 -12.04 -0.44
CA ALA A 136 7.86 -11.55 0.91
C ALA A 136 7.44 -12.57 1.97
N LEU A 137 6.31 -13.26 1.77
CA LEU A 137 5.85 -14.32 2.67
C LEU A 137 6.85 -15.49 2.71
N ASP A 138 7.32 -15.94 1.54
CA ASP A 138 8.26 -17.05 1.47
C ASP A 138 9.60 -16.72 2.18
N VAL A 139 10.11 -15.48 2.04
CA VAL A 139 11.33 -15.02 2.75
C VAL A 139 11.08 -14.88 4.26
N ALA A 140 9.92 -14.35 4.66
CA ALA A 140 9.56 -14.23 6.07
C ALA A 140 9.38 -15.61 6.74
N ASP A 141 8.82 -16.59 6.03
CA ASP A 141 8.71 -17.98 6.49
C ASP A 141 10.09 -18.58 6.75
N GLN A 142 11.08 -18.33 5.88
CA GLN A 142 12.46 -18.78 6.10
C GLN A 142 13.10 -18.11 7.32
N LEU A 143 12.84 -16.81 7.54
CA LEU A 143 13.34 -16.11 8.74
C LEU A 143 12.75 -16.69 10.03
N VAL A 144 11.45 -16.97 10.05
CA VAL A 144 10.79 -17.60 11.20
C VAL A 144 11.29 -19.04 11.42
N GLN A 145 11.64 -19.78 10.35
CA GLN A 145 12.26 -21.10 10.48
C GLN A 145 13.69 -21.03 11.02
N LEU A 146 14.45 -19.99 10.67
CA LEU A 146 15.80 -19.75 11.17
C LEU A 146 15.78 -19.34 12.65
N GLU A 147 14.85 -18.46 13.01
CA GLU A 147 14.68 -17.91 14.36
C GLU A 147 13.19 -17.75 14.70
N ASP A 148 12.61 -18.74 15.37
CA ASP A 148 11.19 -18.76 15.72
C ASP A 148 10.79 -17.68 16.74
N THR A 149 11.75 -17.21 17.55
CA THR A 149 11.54 -16.08 18.48
C THR A 149 11.91 -14.73 17.87
N ASN A 150 12.04 -14.60 16.54
CA ASN A 150 12.33 -13.32 15.91
C ASN A 150 11.05 -12.49 15.70
N PRO A 151 10.85 -11.39 16.44
CA PRO A 151 9.61 -10.61 16.35
C PRO A 151 9.45 -9.95 14.97
N ARG A 152 10.54 -9.59 14.30
CA ARG A 152 10.51 -8.98 12.96
C ARG A 152 10.12 -9.99 11.90
N GLY A 153 10.58 -11.25 12.03
CA GLY A 153 10.15 -12.35 11.16
C GLY A 153 8.64 -12.54 11.18
N HIS A 154 8.06 -12.69 12.38
CA HIS A 154 6.60 -12.76 12.54
C HIS A 154 5.89 -11.50 12.04
N GLY A 155 6.45 -10.30 12.29
CA GLY A 155 5.89 -9.05 11.81
C GLY A 155 5.83 -8.93 10.29
N LEU A 156 6.90 -9.34 9.59
CA LEU A 156 6.97 -9.37 8.13
C LEU A 156 6.01 -10.39 7.54
N ARG A 157 5.95 -11.60 8.13
CA ARG A 157 5.02 -12.65 7.74
C ARG A 157 3.58 -12.19 7.85
N GLY A 158 3.22 -11.56 8.96
CA GLY A 158 1.87 -11.01 9.18
C GLY A 158 1.49 -9.94 8.15
N ARG A 159 2.41 -9.01 7.84
CA ARG A 159 2.21 -8.00 6.80
C ARG A 159 2.05 -8.61 5.40
N ALA A 160 2.83 -9.63 5.07
CA ALA A 160 2.71 -10.34 3.79
C ALA A 160 1.35 -11.03 3.64
N LEU A 161 0.89 -11.71 4.70
CA LEU A 161 -0.44 -12.36 4.75
C LEU A 161 -1.57 -11.34 4.56
N LEU A 162 -1.48 -10.17 5.20
CA LEU A 162 -2.46 -9.09 5.03
C LEU A 162 -2.54 -8.59 3.58
N LEU A 163 -1.41 -8.40 2.91
CA LEU A 163 -1.39 -8.00 1.49
C LEU A 163 -1.96 -9.09 0.56
N LEU A 164 -1.88 -10.36 0.96
CA LEU A 164 -2.49 -11.49 0.26
C LEU A 164 -3.98 -11.68 0.59
N GLY A 165 -4.57 -10.81 1.41
CA GLY A 165 -5.97 -10.90 1.83
C GLY A 165 -6.25 -11.94 2.92
N ARG A 166 -5.21 -12.56 3.50
CA ARG A 166 -5.33 -13.55 4.59
C ARG A 166 -5.29 -12.84 5.95
N ALA A 167 -6.33 -12.05 6.21
CA ALA A 167 -6.32 -11.06 7.28
C ALA A 167 -6.21 -11.68 8.69
N ASP A 168 -6.97 -12.75 8.97
CA ASP A 168 -6.97 -13.39 10.29
C ASP A 168 -5.59 -13.98 10.64
N GLU A 169 -4.98 -14.72 9.70
CA GLU A 169 -3.64 -15.28 9.87
C GLU A 169 -2.59 -14.18 10.01
N GLY A 170 -2.72 -13.09 9.22
CA GLY A 170 -1.81 -11.97 9.30
C GLY A 170 -1.86 -11.25 10.65
N ILE A 171 -3.06 -11.09 11.23
CA ILE A 171 -3.24 -10.52 12.56
C ILE A 171 -2.66 -11.45 13.63
N GLU A 172 -2.84 -12.77 13.52
CA GLU A 172 -2.28 -13.73 14.47
C GLU A 172 -0.75 -13.66 14.50
N GLU A 173 -0.09 -13.59 13.34
CA GLU A 173 1.37 -13.43 13.28
C GLU A 173 1.84 -12.09 13.89
N LEU A 174 1.11 -10.99 13.65
CA LEU A 174 1.42 -9.70 14.27
C LEU A 174 1.20 -9.72 15.79
N GLN A 175 0.21 -10.46 16.28
CA GLN A 175 0.02 -10.67 17.72
C GLN A 175 1.18 -11.46 18.33
N ARG A 176 1.68 -12.50 17.64
CA ARG A 176 2.89 -13.21 18.08
C ARG A 176 4.12 -12.30 18.10
N ALA A 177 4.31 -11.49 17.06
CA ALA A 177 5.39 -10.51 17.01
C ALA A 177 5.36 -9.55 18.21
N VAL A 178 4.18 -9.01 18.54
CA VAL A 178 3.97 -8.12 19.70
C VAL A 178 4.06 -8.88 21.04
N ALA A 179 3.74 -10.17 21.09
CA ALA A 179 3.95 -10.98 22.30
C ALA A 179 5.44 -11.20 22.59
N ILE A 180 6.28 -11.32 21.55
CA ILE A 180 7.74 -11.42 21.67
C ILE A 180 8.37 -10.06 22.02
N ASP A 181 7.99 -8.99 21.30
CA ASP A 181 8.42 -7.62 21.58
C ASP A 181 7.22 -6.66 21.69
N GLY A 182 6.69 -6.58 22.91
CA GLY A 182 5.52 -5.74 23.21
C GLY A 182 5.81 -4.24 23.27
N LYS A 183 7.07 -3.82 23.06
CA LYS A 183 7.49 -2.43 23.14
C LYS A 183 7.91 -1.83 21.81
N SER A 184 8.05 -2.63 20.75
CA SER A 184 8.32 -2.11 19.40
C SER A 184 7.15 -1.27 18.89
N PRO A 185 7.36 0.04 18.65
CA PRO A 185 6.31 0.89 18.08
C PRO A 185 5.93 0.44 16.67
N GLU A 186 6.85 -0.11 15.87
CA GLU A 186 6.60 -0.58 14.50
C GLU A 186 5.65 -1.78 14.48
N LEU A 187 5.82 -2.74 15.39
CA LEU A 187 4.95 -3.92 15.49
C LEU A 187 3.58 -3.56 16.06
N LEU A 188 3.53 -2.70 17.08
CA LEU A 188 2.28 -2.19 17.63
C LEU A 188 1.47 -1.40 16.59
N LEU A 189 2.15 -0.57 15.79
CA LEU A 189 1.55 0.16 14.68
C LEU A 189 1.00 -0.78 13.61
N ALA A 190 1.80 -1.76 13.17
CA ALA A 190 1.39 -2.72 12.15
C ALA A 190 0.16 -3.54 12.61
N LEU A 191 0.14 -4.00 13.86
CA LEU A 191 -1.01 -4.70 14.43
C LEU A 191 -2.24 -3.77 14.54
N GLY A 192 -2.07 -2.55 15.02
CA GLY A 192 -3.14 -1.56 15.11
C GLY A 192 -3.76 -1.24 13.75
N GLU A 193 -2.94 -1.04 12.72
CA GLU A 193 -3.41 -0.79 11.35
C GLU A 193 -4.16 -2.00 10.78
N ALA A 194 -3.66 -3.22 11.01
CA ALA A 194 -4.32 -4.45 10.56
C ALA A 194 -5.71 -4.60 11.21
N LEU A 195 -5.81 -4.34 12.51
CA LEU A 195 -7.07 -4.39 13.26
C LEU A 195 -8.08 -3.34 12.78
N LEU A 196 -7.64 -2.13 12.44
CA LEU A 196 -8.50 -1.11 11.82
C LEU A 196 -9.08 -1.57 10.49
N LYS A 197 -8.26 -2.19 9.63
CA LYS A 197 -8.71 -2.68 8.30
C LYS A 197 -9.80 -3.74 8.40
N VAL A 198 -9.81 -4.53 9.47
CA VAL A 198 -10.87 -5.54 9.74
C VAL A 198 -11.94 -5.05 10.72
N ASN A 199 -12.00 -3.75 10.98
CA ASN A 199 -13.00 -3.11 11.85
C ASN A 199 -13.00 -3.61 13.31
N ARG A 200 -11.87 -4.09 13.82
CA ARG A 200 -11.67 -4.44 15.25
C ARG A 200 -11.17 -3.21 16.02
N ILE A 201 -12.02 -2.19 16.09
CA ILE A 201 -11.66 -0.83 16.48
C ILE A 201 -11.10 -0.73 17.91
N ASP A 202 -11.72 -1.41 18.89
CA ASP A 202 -11.30 -1.34 20.30
C ASP A 202 -9.91 -1.94 20.53
N GLU A 203 -9.62 -3.05 19.87
CA GLU A 203 -8.30 -3.66 19.92
C GLU A 203 -7.26 -2.79 19.20
N ALA A 204 -7.65 -2.19 18.07
CA ALA A 204 -6.77 -1.31 17.33
C ALA A 204 -6.36 -0.09 18.17
N SER A 205 -7.32 0.60 18.80
CA SER A 205 -7.04 1.79 19.61
C SER A 205 -6.11 1.46 20.79
N LEU A 206 -6.26 0.30 21.43
CA LEU A 206 -5.35 -0.15 22.50
C LEU A 206 -3.90 -0.30 22.02
N ARG A 207 -3.70 -0.92 20.84
CA ARG A 207 -2.35 -1.11 20.27
C ARG A 207 -1.77 0.19 19.78
N LEU A 208 -2.57 1.05 19.15
CA LEU A 208 -2.14 2.36 18.65
C LEU A 208 -1.81 3.33 19.79
N ARG A 209 -2.56 3.33 20.90
CA ARG A 209 -2.18 4.06 22.14
C ARG A 209 -0.84 3.60 22.69
N SER A 210 -0.55 2.31 22.57
CA SER A 210 0.76 1.78 22.98
C SER A 210 1.85 2.25 22.02
N ALA A 211 1.61 2.19 20.70
CA ALA A 211 2.54 2.70 19.69
C ALA A 211 2.87 4.19 19.88
N THR A 212 1.87 5.04 20.13
CA THR A 212 2.07 6.48 20.35
C THR A 212 2.79 6.82 21.65
N ARG A 213 2.67 5.98 22.70
CA ARG A 213 3.50 6.11 23.92
C ARG A 213 4.96 5.73 23.66
N GLN A 214 5.19 4.69 22.86
CA GLN A 214 6.54 4.19 22.56
C GLN A 214 7.28 5.08 21.56
N ALA A 215 6.56 5.68 20.61
CA ALA A 215 7.10 6.64 19.64
C ALA A 215 6.19 7.88 19.56
N PRO A 216 6.36 8.85 20.47
CA PRO A 216 5.53 10.06 20.51
C PRO A 216 5.58 10.93 19.25
N GLU A 217 6.70 10.87 18.52
CA GLU A 217 6.99 11.61 17.28
C GLU A 217 6.66 10.81 16.01
N ASN A 218 5.80 9.77 16.11
CA ASN A 218 5.34 9.02 14.95
C ASN A 218 3.98 9.55 14.48
N ALA A 219 4.01 10.42 13.45
CA ALA A 219 2.81 11.03 12.86
C ALA A 219 1.77 9.97 12.43
N ARG A 220 2.22 8.91 11.76
CA ARG A 220 1.35 7.82 11.29
C ARG A 220 0.63 7.11 12.45
N ALA A 221 1.33 6.85 13.55
CA ALA A 221 0.71 6.24 14.74
C ALA A 221 -0.33 7.15 15.37
N ALA A 222 -0.06 8.46 15.44
CA ALA A 222 -1.03 9.45 15.92
C ALA A 222 -2.25 9.54 14.99
N ALA A 223 -2.05 9.60 13.67
CA ALA A 223 -3.12 9.66 12.69
C ALA A 223 -4.05 8.43 12.74
N LEU A 224 -3.46 7.23 12.80
CA LEU A 224 -4.23 5.97 12.91
C LEU A 224 -4.97 5.87 14.25
N LEU A 225 -4.37 6.34 15.35
CA LEU A 225 -5.08 6.40 16.63
C LEU A 225 -6.27 7.37 16.53
N GLY A 226 -6.07 8.54 15.93
CA GLY A 226 -7.15 9.49 15.66
C GLY A 226 -8.30 8.87 14.85
N ALA A 227 -7.97 8.09 13.82
CA ALA A 227 -8.96 7.33 13.05
C ALA A 227 -9.72 6.31 13.90
N ALA A 228 -9.03 5.54 14.75
CA ALA A 228 -9.65 4.58 15.66
C ALA A 228 -10.63 5.26 16.63
N LEU A 229 -10.20 6.36 17.24
CA LEU A 229 -11.00 7.14 18.19
C LEU A 229 -12.25 7.74 17.53
N ARG A 230 -12.12 8.21 16.28
CA ARG A 230 -13.26 8.70 15.48
C ARG A 230 -14.33 7.62 15.30
N GLU A 231 -13.93 6.37 15.06
CA GLU A 231 -14.85 5.24 14.94
C GLU A 231 -15.47 4.85 16.28
N GLN A 232 -14.73 4.97 17.39
CA GLN A 232 -15.27 4.78 18.75
C GLN A 232 -16.23 5.89 19.19
N GLY A 233 -16.21 7.05 18.53
CA GLY A 233 -17.01 8.22 18.91
C GLY A 233 -16.31 9.17 19.89
N GLU A 234 -15.04 8.92 20.19
CA GLU A 234 -14.19 9.79 21.01
C GLU A 234 -13.66 10.96 20.17
N ILE A 235 -14.57 11.88 19.81
CA ILE A 235 -14.35 12.94 18.81
C ILE A 235 -13.24 13.92 19.21
N GLU A 236 -13.25 14.40 20.45
CA GLU A 236 -12.29 15.39 20.93
C GLU A 236 -10.87 14.81 20.96
N GLU A 237 -10.74 13.59 21.45
CA GLU A 237 -9.44 12.90 21.50
C GLU A 237 -8.95 12.53 20.10
N SER A 238 -9.86 12.11 19.21
CA SER A 238 -9.56 11.90 17.79
C SER A 238 -8.93 13.15 17.18
N ARG A 239 -9.55 14.31 17.37
CA ARG A 239 -9.04 15.58 16.86
C ARG A 239 -7.65 15.90 17.41
N GLN A 240 -7.43 15.74 18.72
CA GLN A 240 -6.13 16.00 19.34
C GLN A 240 -5.00 15.17 18.72
N PHE A 241 -5.24 13.88 18.48
CA PHE A 241 -4.22 13.02 17.85
C PHE A 241 -4.02 13.32 16.37
N LEU A 242 -5.04 13.75 15.65
CA LEU A 242 -4.91 14.19 14.25
C LEU A 242 -4.15 15.51 14.14
N ASP A 243 -4.46 16.48 14.99
CA ASP A 243 -3.73 17.75 15.07
C ASP A 243 -2.26 17.50 15.44
N LYS A 244 -1.99 16.58 16.38
CA LYS A 244 -0.62 16.16 16.71
C LYS A 244 0.10 15.51 15.53
N ALA A 245 -0.58 14.67 14.76
CA ALA A 245 0.03 14.04 13.58
C ALA A 245 0.49 15.10 12.56
N ILE A 246 -0.33 16.14 12.34
CA ILE A 246 0.00 17.28 11.46
C ILE A 246 1.11 18.15 12.06
N GLU A 247 1.18 18.31 13.38
CA GLU A 247 2.27 19.02 14.04
C GLU A 247 3.63 18.31 13.83
N ILE A 248 3.64 16.97 13.95
CA ILE A 248 4.83 16.15 13.73
C ILE A 248 5.24 16.17 12.26
N ASP A 249 4.30 15.98 11.35
CA ASP A 249 4.52 16.02 9.90
C ASP A 249 3.44 16.86 9.21
N PRO A 250 3.73 18.13 8.90
CA PRO A 250 2.81 19.03 8.19
C PRO A 250 2.50 18.61 6.75
N THR A 251 3.16 17.57 6.24
CA THR A 251 2.94 16.99 4.91
C THR A 251 2.29 15.60 4.98
N ASP A 252 1.81 15.17 6.15
CA ASP A 252 1.09 13.90 6.27
C ASP A 252 -0.32 13.99 5.65
N GLY A 253 -0.43 13.62 4.38
CA GLY A 253 -1.70 13.58 3.66
C GLY A 253 -2.75 12.67 4.33
N ARG A 254 -2.34 11.64 5.06
CA ARG A 254 -3.28 10.73 5.76
C ARG A 254 -3.87 11.41 6.99
N ALA A 255 -3.10 12.19 7.74
CA ALA A 255 -3.62 12.94 8.88
C ALA A 255 -4.69 13.95 8.42
N TYR A 256 -4.43 14.68 7.34
CA TYR A 256 -5.41 15.57 6.72
C TYR A 256 -6.66 14.84 6.20
N PHE A 257 -6.48 13.65 5.59
CA PHE A 257 -7.60 12.83 5.16
C PHE A 257 -8.52 12.46 6.33
N GLU A 258 -7.97 11.90 7.40
CA GLU A 258 -8.75 11.50 8.57
C GLU A 258 -9.42 12.70 9.26
N LEU A 259 -8.76 13.87 9.28
CA LEU A 259 -9.33 15.11 9.79
C LEU A 259 -10.51 15.59 8.94
N GLY A 260 -10.42 15.47 7.61
CA GLY A 260 -11.52 15.76 6.70
C GLY A 260 -12.72 14.84 6.93
N ILE A 261 -12.48 13.54 7.16
CA ILE A 261 -13.54 12.59 7.51
C ILE A 261 -14.17 12.93 8.87
N LEU A 262 -13.36 13.33 9.87
CA LEU A 262 -13.84 13.76 11.18
C LEU A 262 -14.76 14.98 11.06
N PHE A 263 -14.34 16.04 10.36
CA PHE A 263 -15.15 17.25 10.18
C PHE A 263 -16.44 16.97 9.40
N ASN A 264 -16.41 16.10 8.40
CA ASN A 264 -17.62 15.69 7.69
C ASN A 264 -18.59 14.93 8.62
N LYS A 265 -18.09 14.03 9.48
CA LYS A 265 -18.92 13.34 10.49
C LYS A 265 -19.57 14.34 11.43
N LEU A 266 -18.80 15.33 11.91
CA LEU A 266 -19.32 16.40 12.77
C LEU A 266 -20.33 17.29 12.05
N SER A 267 -20.10 17.64 10.78
CA SER A 267 -21.06 18.41 9.97
C SER A 267 -22.41 17.69 9.81
N GLN A 268 -22.39 16.35 9.73
CA GLN A 268 -23.61 15.54 9.62
C GLN A 268 -24.37 15.38 10.94
N GLN A 269 -23.68 15.44 12.08
CA GLN A 269 -24.24 15.21 13.41
C GLN A 269 -24.51 16.50 14.21
N GLY A 270 -23.84 17.60 13.85
CA GLY A 270 -23.84 18.84 14.60
C GLY A 270 -25.02 19.78 14.34
N ASP A 271 -25.04 20.88 15.08
CA ASP A 271 -25.99 21.97 14.92
C ASP A 271 -25.98 22.50 13.46
N PRO A 272 -27.16 22.69 12.82
CA PRO A 272 -27.27 23.38 11.54
C PRO A 272 -26.44 24.67 11.43
N ALA A 273 -26.24 25.40 12.53
CA ALA A 273 -25.43 26.62 12.56
C ALA A 273 -23.92 26.36 12.32
N ALA A 274 -23.38 25.25 12.82
CA ALA A 274 -21.97 24.88 12.63
C ALA A 274 -21.72 24.02 11.36
N LYS A 275 -22.80 23.50 10.76
CA LYS A 275 -22.74 22.57 9.63
C LYS A 275 -21.94 23.11 8.45
N ALA A 276 -22.16 24.37 8.07
CA ALA A 276 -21.49 24.98 6.92
C ALA A 276 -19.98 25.14 7.15
N ASP A 277 -19.59 25.60 8.34
CA ASP A 277 -18.18 25.78 8.70
C ASP A 277 -17.45 24.43 8.77
N LEU A 278 -18.07 23.42 9.39
CA LEU A 278 -17.51 22.06 9.44
C LEU A 278 -17.41 21.42 8.05
N ALA A 279 -18.37 21.66 7.16
CA ALA A 279 -18.32 21.19 5.79
C ALA A 279 -17.20 21.85 4.98
N ALA A 280 -16.94 23.13 5.23
CA ALA A 280 -15.81 23.86 4.63
C ALA A 280 -14.46 23.35 5.18
N GLN A 281 -14.37 23.11 6.50
CA GLN A 281 -13.17 22.53 7.12
C GLN A 281 -12.88 21.11 6.60
N ALA A 282 -13.92 20.29 6.41
CA ALA A 282 -13.78 18.95 5.82
C ALA A 282 -13.18 19.01 4.42
N GLU A 283 -13.67 19.91 3.58
CA GLU A 283 -13.17 20.08 2.21
C GLU A 283 -11.74 20.64 2.19
N ALA A 284 -11.42 21.61 3.05
CA ALA A 284 -10.08 22.18 3.16
C ALA A 284 -9.05 21.13 3.61
N ALA A 285 -9.40 20.29 4.58
CA ALA A 285 -8.56 19.19 5.02
C ALA A 285 -8.34 18.16 3.90
N LEU A 286 -9.40 17.76 3.17
CA LEU A 286 -9.25 16.84 2.04
C LEU A 286 -8.48 17.44 0.86
N ALA A 287 -8.56 18.76 0.65
CA ALA A 287 -7.71 19.44 -0.33
C ALA A 287 -6.22 19.31 0.02
N LYS A 288 -5.86 19.44 1.32
CA LYS A 288 -4.50 19.16 1.79
C LYS A 288 -4.12 17.68 1.68
N ALA A 289 -5.06 16.77 1.92
CA ALA A 289 -4.83 15.34 1.75
C ALA A 289 -4.41 15.00 0.32
N VAL A 290 -5.10 15.55 -0.69
CA VAL A 290 -4.75 15.31 -2.10
C VAL A 290 -3.53 16.12 -2.58
N GLU A 291 -3.19 17.22 -1.92
CA GLU A 291 -1.95 17.97 -2.16
C GLU A 291 -0.71 17.15 -1.74
N PHE A 292 -0.76 16.51 -0.57
CA PHE A 292 0.38 15.78 -0.03
C PHE A 292 0.37 14.25 -0.29
N GLY A 293 -0.79 13.67 -0.59
CA GLY A 293 -0.98 12.25 -0.92
C GLY A 293 -1.68 12.06 -2.27
N GLY A 294 -1.29 12.84 -3.28
CA GLY A 294 -2.00 12.95 -4.56
C GLY A 294 -1.98 11.70 -5.45
N ASP A 295 -1.32 10.63 -5.02
CA ASP A 295 -1.26 9.30 -5.65
C ASP A 295 -2.27 8.29 -5.06
N ASP A 296 -2.87 8.55 -3.89
CA ASP A 296 -3.92 7.71 -3.31
C ASP A 296 -5.30 8.06 -3.90
N SER A 297 -5.88 7.14 -4.66
CA SER A 297 -7.19 7.31 -5.29
C SER A 297 -8.34 7.44 -4.27
N THR A 298 -8.15 6.96 -3.04
CA THR A 298 -9.10 7.09 -1.93
C THR A 298 -9.22 8.55 -1.48
N PHE A 299 -8.12 9.31 -1.46
CA PHE A 299 -8.13 10.72 -1.05
C PHE A 299 -8.90 11.56 -2.05
N TRP A 300 -8.64 11.35 -3.34
CA TRP A 300 -9.38 12.00 -4.41
C TRP A 300 -10.86 11.63 -4.44
N TYR A 301 -11.20 10.36 -4.17
CA TYR A 301 -12.59 9.93 -4.04
C TYR A 301 -13.30 10.63 -2.89
N ALA A 302 -12.69 10.70 -1.70
CA ALA A 302 -13.26 11.39 -0.55
C ALA A 302 -13.39 12.89 -0.79
N TYR A 303 -12.38 13.53 -1.40
CA TYR A 303 -12.44 14.93 -1.79
C TYR A 303 -13.61 15.18 -2.76
N GLY A 304 -13.81 14.31 -3.75
CA GLY A 304 -14.95 14.37 -4.66
C GLY A 304 -16.31 14.23 -3.96
N GLU A 305 -16.43 13.35 -2.98
CA GLU A 305 -17.68 13.19 -2.19
C GLU A 305 -17.99 14.45 -1.40
N ILE A 306 -17.00 15.04 -0.71
CA ILE A 306 -17.21 16.25 0.09
C ILE A 306 -17.47 17.47 -0.79
N SER A 307 -16.73 17.67 -1.88
CA SER A 307 -17.01 18.77 -2.82
C SER A 307 -18.41 18.66 -3.42
N ARG A 308 -18.89 17.45 -3.73
CA ARG A 308 -20.26 17.24 -4.23
C ARG A 308 -21.30 17.59 -3.17
N LEU A 309 -21.11 17.14 -1.92
CA LEU A 309 -22.01 17.50 -0.80
C LEU A 309 -22.04 19.02 -0.56
N ASN A 310 -20.91 19.70 -0.77
CA ASN A 310 -20.78 21.15 -0.73
C ASN A 310 -21.30 21.85 -1.99
N LYS A 311 -21.95 21.12 -2.91
CA LYS A 311 -22.52 21.61 -4.19
C LYS A 311 -21.49 22.18 -5.17
N LYS A 312 -20.21 21.84 -5.01
CA LYS A 312 -19.13 22.24 -5.92
C LYS A 312 -18.94 21.16 -6.99
N ILE A 313 -19.91 21.07 -7.89
CA ILE A 313 -20.08 19.98 -8.86
C ILE A 313 -18.86 19.81 -9.78
N ASP A 314 -18.28 20.88 -10.32
CA ASP A 314 -17.11 20.78 -11.20
C ASP A 314 -15.83 20.34 -10.48
N GLN A 315 -15.67 20.77 -9.23
CA GLN A 315 -14.55 20.31 -8.39
C GLN A 315 -14.70 18.83 -8.06
N ALA A 316 -15.91 18.39 -7.71
CA ALA A 316 -16.21 16.98 -7.50
C ALA A 316 -15.91 16.13 -8.76
N ALA A 317 -16.33 16.58 -9.93
CA ALA A 317 -16.04 15.88 -11.19
C ALA A 317 -14.53 15.76 -11.46
N THR A 318 -13.77 16.83 -11.20
CA THR A 318 -12.30 16.82 -11.33
C THR A 318 -11.66 15.83 -10.36
N ALA A 319 -12.08 15.83 -9.11
CA ALA A 319 -11.57 14.94 -8.08
C ALA A 319 -11.89 13.46 -8.38
N TYR A 320 -13.13 13.12 -8.75
CA TYR A 320 -13.45 11.75 -9.13
C TYR A 320 -12.73 11.29 -10.39
N ARG A 321 -12.53 12.17 -11.38
CA ARG A 321 -11.73 11.84 -12.58
C ARG A 321 -10.31 11.47 -12.18
N ARG A 322 -9.70 12.24 -11.28
CA ARG A 322 -8.38 11.89 -10.75
C ARG A 322 -8.36 10.53 -10.03
N ALA A 323 -9.40 10.21 -9.26
CA ALA A 323 -9.55 8.89 -8.62
C ALA A 323 -9.74 7.73 -9.62
N VAL A 324 -10.31 7.99 -10.81
CA VAL A 324 -10.42 7.01 -11.91
C VAL A 324 -9.08 6.80 -12.63
N ASP A 325 -8.27 7.87 -12.79
CA ASP A 325 -7.05 7.84 -13.59
C ASP A 325 -5.82 7.30 -12.82
N LEU A 326 -5.88 7.29 -11.49
CA LEU A 326 -4.79 6.78 -10.64
C LEU A 326 -4.65 5.26 -10.73
N LYS A 327 -3.46 4.75 -10.35
CA LYS A 327 -3.13 3.32 -10.38
C LYS A 327 -2.66 2.88 -8.98
N PRO A 328 -3.44 2.07 -8.25
CA PRO A 328 -4.73 1.50 -8.63
C PRO A 328 -5.88 2.53 -8.62
N PRO A 329 -6.87 2.41 -9.53
CA PRO A 329 -8.02 3.30 -9.57
C PRO A 329 -8.99 2.99 -8.43
N HIS A 330 -9.75 3.99 -7.99
CA HIS A 330 -10.77 3.76 -6.98
C HIS A 330 -12.00 3.07 -7.60
N PRO A 331 -12.44 1.90 -7.11
CA PRO A 331 -13.42 1.05 -7.79
C PRO A 331 -14.81 1.69 -7.93
N LYS A 332 -15.18 2.60 -7.01
CA LYS A 332 -16.48 3.29 -7.02
C LYS A 332 -16.44 4.64 -7.76
N ALA A 333 -15.26 5.15 -8.11
CA ALA A 333 -15.12 6.48 -8.69
C ALA A 333 -15.80 6.66 -10.07
N PRO A 334 -15.78 5.69 -11.00
CA PRO A 334 -16.43 5.87 -12.30
C PRO A 334 -17.92 6.18 -12.21
N GLY A 335 -18.64 5.42 -11.36
CA GLY A 335 -20.07 5.63 -11.15
C GLY A 335 -20.40 6.98 -10.50
N LYS A 336 -19.58 7.43 -9.54
CA LYS A 336 -19.73 8.74 -8.90
C LYS A 336 -19.41 9.88 -9.85
N LEU A 337 -18.39 9.74 -10.69
CA LEU A 337 -18.08 10.70 -11.75
C LEU A 337 -19.24 10.80 -12.74
N ALA A 338 -19.77 9.68 -13.22
CA ALA A 338 -20.92 9.68 -14.13
C ALA A 338 -22.14 10.38 -13.51
N MET A 339 -22.43 10.11 -12.24
CA MET A 339 -23.53 10.76 -11.51
C MET A 339 -23.35 12.29 -11.45
N VAL A 340 -22.15 12.79 -11.10
CA VAL A 340 -21.87 14.23 -11.04
C VAL A 340 -21.88 14.88 -12.43
N LEU A 341 -21.41 14.17 -13.46
CA LEU A 341 -21.52 14.65 -14.85
C LEU A 341 -22.98 14.78 -15.29
N MET A 342 -23.85 13.85 -14.91
CA MET A 342 -25.29 13.97 -15.14
C MET A 342 -25.91 15.14 -14.38
N GLU A 343 -25.55 15.36 -13.11
CA GLU A 343 -25.97 16.54 -12.33
C GLU A 343 -25.55 17.86 -13.01
N ALA A 344 -24.39 17.86 -13.68
CA ALA A 344 -23.88 18.97 -14.48
C ALA A 344 -24.45 19.04 -15.92
N ASN A 345 -25.38 18.16 -16.30
CA ASN A 345 -25.90 17.99 -17.67
C ASN A 345 -24.85 17.64 -18.76
N ARG A 346 -23.71 17.10 -18.36
CA ARG A 346 -22.59 16.67 -19.22
C ARG A 346 -22.74 15.19 -19.59
N TYR A 347 -23.86 14.85 -20.22
CA TYR A 347 -24.27 13.46 -20.50
C TYR A 347 -23.35 12.75 -21.52
N ASP A 348 -22.80 13.50 -22.46
CA ASP A 348 -21.82 13.04 -23.45
C ASP A 348 -20.53 12.56 -22.79
N GLU A 349 -19.99 13.33 -21.84
CA GLU A 349 -18.82 12.92 -21.08
C GLU A 349 -19.09 11.69 -20.20
N ALA A 350 -20.28 11.59 -19.61
CA ALA A 350 -20.68 10.43 -18.82
C ALA A 350 -20.80 9.16 -19.69
N GLU A 351 -21.36 9.27 -20.90
CA GLU A 351 -21.44 8.17 -21.88
C GLU A 351 -20.04 7.71 -22.31
N VAL A 352 -19.14 8.64 -22.65
CA VAL A 352 -17.75 8.33 -23.04
C VAL A 352 -17.01 7.63 -21.90
N LEU A 353 -17.11 8.15 -20.67
CA LEU A 353 -16.49 7.55 -19.50
C LEU A 353 -16.96 6.10 -19.28
N LEU A 354 -18.28 5.88 -19.18
CA LEU A 354 -18.83 4.58 -18.83
C LEU A 354 -18.60 3.55 -19.92
N THR A 355 -18.69 3.94 -21.19
CA THR A 355 -18.40 3.04 -22.31
C THR A 355 -16.92 2.66 -22.35
N ALA A 356 -15.99 3.58 -22.06
CA ALA A 356 -14.58 3.26 -21.93
C ALA A 356 -14.30 2.29 -20.77
N GLN A 357 -14.93 2.50 -19.61
CA GLN A 357 -14.80 1.61 -18.45
C GLN A 357 -15.34 0.20 -18.74
N LEU A 358 -16.50 0.11 -19.41
CA LEU A 358 -17.12 -1.17 -19.79
C LEU A 358 -16.35 -1.91 -20.90
N ARG A 359 -15.53 -1.23 -21.70
CA ARG A 359 -14.60 -1.91 -22.62
C ARG A 359 -13.49 -2.64 -21.85
N ASN A 360 -13.05 -2.08 -20.72
CA ASN A 360 -12.01 -2.67 -19.88
C ASN A 360 -12.56 -3.75 -18.93
N ASP A 361 -13.73 -3.52 -18.35
CA ASP A 361 -14.45 -4.47 -17.51
C ASP A 361 -15.92 -4.58 -17.94
N PRO A 362 -16.24 -5.48 -18.89
CA PRO A 362 -17.61 -5.74 -19.35
C PRO A 362 -18.51 -6.40 -18.28
N SER A 363 -17.97 -6.81 -17.13
CA SER A 363 -18.73 -7.47 -16.07
C SER A 363 -19.23 -6.49 -14.99
N ASN A 364 -18.86 -5.21 -15.08
CA ASN A 364 -19.24 -4.20 -14.10
C ASN A 364 -20.72 -3.78 -14.25
N GLY A 365 -21.61 -4.47 -13.53
CA GLY A 365 -23.04 -4.16 -13.52
C GLY A 365 -23.33 -2.70 -13.14
N GLN A 366 -22.60 -2.13 -12.19
CA GLN A 366 -22.84 -0.77 -11.72
C GLN A 366 -22.62 0.27 -12.83
N ASN A 367 -21.63 0.08 -13.70
CA ASN A 367 -21.42 0.96 -14.85
C ASN A 367 -22.57 0.87 -15.86
N TYR A 368 -23.17 -0.31 -16.07
CA TYR A 368 -24.38 -0.46 -16.87
C TYR A 368 -25.59 0.25 -16.26
N TYR A 369 -25.74 0.23 -14.93
CA TYR A 369 -26.79 1.00 -14.24
C TYR A 369 -26.67 2.50 -14.55
N TYR A 370 -25.48 3.08 -14.36
CA TYR A 370 -25.27 4.50 -14.66
C TYR A 370 -25.41 4.81 -16.15
N LEU A 371 -24.99 3.91 -17.04
CA LEU A 371 -25.10 4.12 -18.49
C LEU A 371 -26.57 4.09 -18.94
N GLY A 372 -27.38 3.19 -18.37
CA GLY A 372 -28.83 3.16 -18.58
C GLY A 372 -29.49 4.47 -18.13
N ALA A 373 -29.05 5.04 -17.00
CA ALA A 373 -29.52 6.33 -16.52
C ALA A 373 -29.14 7.47 -17.49
N VAL A 374 -27.88 7.54 -17.93
CA VAL A 374 -27.43 8.50 -18.95
C VAL A 374 -28.31 8.42 -20.20
N TYR A 375 -28.51 7.21 -20.75
CA TYR A 375 -29.33 6.98 -21.93
C TYR A 375 -30.80 7.35 -21.76
N ALA A 376 -31.38 7.07 -20.58
CA ALA A 376 -32.75 7.45 -20.27
C ALA A 376 -32.91 8.99 -20.29
N HIS A 377 -31.95 9.73 -19.72
CA HIS A 377 -31.93 11.18 -19.72
C HIS A 377 -31.81 11.79 -21.13
N VAL A 378 -30.92 11.25 -21.98
CA VAL A 378 -30.78 11.71 -23.38
C VAL A 378 -31.82 11.11 -24.33
N ARG A 379 -32.87 10.46 -23.80
CA ARG A 379 -33.99 9.86 -24.55
C ARG A 379 -33.60 8.77 -25.55
N LYS A 380 -32.43 8.14 -25.38
CA LYS A 380 -32.01 6.94 -26.12
C LYS A 380 -32.64 5.70 -25.50
N PHE A 381 -33.97 5.61 -25.50
CA PHE A 381 -34.73 4.67 -24.66
C PHE A 381 -34.41 3.18 -24.91
N LYS A 382 -34.16 2.78 -26.17
CA LYS A 382 -33.75 1.39 -26.48
C LYS A 382 -32.42 1.05 -25.79
N LEU A 383 -31.40 1.89 -25.97
CA LEU A 383 -30.09 1.71 -25.33
C LEU A 383 -30.17 1.75 -23.80
N ALA A 384 -31.07 2.58 -23.25
CA ALA A 384 -31.30 2.63 -21.81
C ALA A 384 -31.85 1.30 -21.27
N ILE A 385 -32.85 0.71 -21.96
CA ILE A 385 -33.40 -0.60 -21.61
C ILE A 385 -32.32 -1.67 -21.71
N ASP A 386 -31.54 -1.71 -22.81
CA ASP A 386 -30.49 -2.71 -23.01
C ASP A 386 -29.42 -2.65 -21.89
N ALA A 387 -28.99 -1.44 -21.51
CA ALA A 387 -28.03 -1.25 -20.42
C ALA A 387 -28.61 -1.67 -19.07
N TYR A 388 -29.87 -1.31 -18.77
CA TYR A 388 -30.53 -1.73 -17.54
C TYR A 388 -30.76 -3.25 -17.47
N GLU A 389 -31.10 -3.90 -18.58
CA GLU A 389 -31.21 -5.36 -18.65
C GLU A 389 -29.85 -6.03 -18.40
N LYS A 390 -28.76 -5.46 -18.93
CA LYS A 390 -27.39 -5.91 -18.62
C LYS A 390 -27.04 -5.76 -17.14
N PHE A 391 -27.39 -4.64 -16.52
CA PHE A 391 -27.27 -4.50 -15.06
C PHE A 391 -28.03 -5.61 -14.32
N LEU A 392 -29.29 -5.89 -14.68
CA LEU A 392 -30.09 -6.94 -14.02
C LEU A 392 -29.53 -8.37 -14.22
N GLN A 393 -28.80 -8.61 -15.31
CA GLN A 393 -28.10 -9.88 -15.55
C GLN A 393 -26.87 -10.04 -14.65
N LEU A 394 -26.13 -8.95 -14.39
CA LEU A 394 -24.86 -8.97 -13.66
C LEU A 394 -25.01 -8.73 -12.15
N ALA A 395 -26.01 -7.96 -11.74
CA ALA A 395 -26.22 -7.60 -10.34
C ALA A 395 -26.64 -8.80 -9.48
N ALA A 396 -26.17 -8.86 -8.23
CA ALA A 396 -26.58 -9.86 -7.25
C ALA A 396 -28.10 -9.86 -7.05
N LYS A 397 -28.70 -10.99 -6.70
CA LYS A 397 -30.18 -11.11 -6.63
C LYS A 397 -30.81 -10.16 -5.61
N ASP A 398 -30.09 -9.84 -4.55
CA ASP A 398 -30.44 -8.97 -3.43
C ASP A 398 -29.99 -7.50 -3.62
N ASP A 399 -29.45 -7.16 -4.79
CA ASP A 399 -29.04 -5.79 -5.09
C ASP A 399 -30.22 -4.82 -4.99
N ARG A 400 -30.02 -3.76 -4.21
CA ARG A 400 -31.04 -2.78 -3.81
C ARG A 400 -31.58 -1.95 -4.97
N GLU A 401 -30.82 -1.82 -6.06
CA GLU A 401 -31.25 -1.02 -7.22
C GLU A 401 -32.12 -1.83 -8.19
N ARG A 402 -32.16 -3.18 -8.10
CA ARG A 402 -32.96 -4.03 -9.01
C ARG A 402 -34.44 -3.66 -9.10
N PRO A 403 -35.18 -3.41 -8.00
CA PRO A 403 -36.59 -3.03 -8.09
C PRO A 403 -36.79 -1.71 -8.84
N ARG A 404 -35.90 -0.73 -8.61
CA ARG A 404 -35.94 0.57 -9.29
C ARG A 404 -35.65 0.42 -10.78
N VAL A 405 -34.64 -0.36 -11.14
CA VAL A 405 -34.28 -0.61 -12.54
C VAL A 405 -35.40 -1.34 -13.29
N LYS A 406 -36.03 -2.36 -12.69
CA LYS A 406 -37.19 -3.03 -13.29
C LYS A 406 -38.32 -2.05 -13.58
N LYS A 407 -38.64 -1.17 -12.62
CA LYS A 407 -39.65 -0.14 -12.81
C LYS A 407 -39.27 0.83 -13.94
N ALA A 408 -38.01 1.26 -13.98
CA ALA A 408 -37.49 2.15 -15.03
C ALA A 408 -37.62 1.52 -16.43
N ILE A 409 -37.30 0.23 -16.59
CA ILE A 409 -37.48 -0.49 -17.86
C ILE A 409 -38.96 -0.46 -18.31
N GLU A 410 -39.90 -0.76 -17.41
CA GLU A 410 -41.33 -0.74 -17.75
C GLU A 410 -41.84 0.65 -18.13
N GLU A 411 -41.38 1.70 -17.45
CA GLU A 411 -41.70 3.08 -17.80
C GLU A 411 -41.11 3.49 -19.16
N LEU A 412 -39.88 3.06 -19.46
CA LEU A 412 -39.23 3.34 -20.75
C LEU A 412 -39.89 2.61 -21.91
N LYS A 413 -40.33 1.35 -21.72
CA LYS A 413 -41.07 0.59 -22.74
C LYS A 413 -42.37 1.26 -23.15
N ARG A 414 -43.03 1.97 -22.24
CA ARG A 414 -44.26 2.75 -22.54
C ARG A 414 -44.00 4.02 -23.34
N ARG A 415 -42.73 4.45 -23.47
CA ARG A 415 -42.30 5.65 -24.21
C ARG A 415 -41.69 5.32 -25.58
N LEU A 416 -41.54 4.04 -25.89
CA LEU A 416 -41.24 3.52 -27.22
C LEU A 416 -42.54 3.35 -28.00
#